data_AF-A0A9D9K4R7-F1
#
_entry.id   AF-A0A9D9K4R7-F1
#
_cell.length_a   1.000
_cell.length_b   1.000
_cell.length_c   1.000
_cell.angle_alpha   90.00
_cell.angle_beta   90.00
_cell.angle_gamma   90.00
#
_symmetry.space_group_name_H-M   'P 1'
#
loop_
_entity.id
_entity.type
_entity.pdbx_description
1 polymer ?
#
loop_
_entity_poly.entity_id
_entity_poly.type
_entity_poly.pdbx_seq_one_letter_code
_entity_poly.pdbx_strand_id
1 'polypeptide(L)'
;MAAASLEPVHSLAEREQPDRWRPLYRGLLAFLTLAIPLALPAVFLHLLQTQPYTGIHLNPFDRVLHVEAGSPGAAAGLRPGDQLQVESDSPVSSLLTQARPGERFDVVVLRAGEQMPLTLWPTVTPPAQWWVIGWPLISALIYWATALRLLLGIRPLNHNVRRFALFAYLSAALLIVGRLASSHPFVTIMFLMLEVGVSLSLVRFHTDFPRRASSERLQRLVRFQQRGGFGLLGLLLLSVAITAAQPGAALLASLGSLVLAFDLASLVLASTLWIH
;
A
#
# COMPACT_ATOMS: atom_id res chain seq x y z
N MET A 1 10.13 67.09 -19.03
CA MET A 1 9.16 66.04 -18.66
C MET A 1 9.89 64.71 -18.69
N ALA A 2 10.30 64.21 -17.54
CA ALA A 2 11.00 62.93 -17.40
C ALA A 2 9.97 61.85 -17.02
N ALA A 3 9.87 60.80 -17.85
CA ALA A 3 9.01 59.65 -17.58
C ALA A 3 9.69 58.76 -16.52
N ALA A 4 9.13 58.73 -15.32
CA ALA A 4 9.56 57.82 -14.27
C ALA A 4 9.24 56.38 -14.68
N SER A 5 10.27 55.57 -14.91
CA SER A 5 10.15 54.12 -15.11
C SER A 5 9.66 53.48 -13.81
N LEU A 6 8.39 53.09 -13.77
CA LEU A 6 7.84 52.24 -12.73
C LEU A 6 8.52 50.87 -12.83
N GLU A 7 9.57 50.64 -12.03
CA GLU A 7 10.04 49.28 -11.79
C GLU A 7 8.88 48.46 -11.20
N PRO A 8 8.58 47.28 -11.74
CA PRO A 8 7.50 46.45 -11.21
C PRO A 8 7.84 46.02 -9.78
N VAL A 9 7.06 46.53 -8.81
CA VAL A 9 7.13 46.27 -7.37
C VAL A 9 6.96 44.77 -7.00
N HIS A 10 6.71 43.90 -7.98
CA HIS A 10 6.68 42.45 -7.79
C HIS A 10 8.05 41.79 -7.57
N SER A 11 9.19 42.48 -7.75
CA SER A 11 10.52 41.85 -7.68
C SER A 11 11.12 41.71 -6.26
N LEU A 12 10.52 42.30 -5.22
CA LEU A 12 11.10 42.31 -3.87
C LEU A 12 10.36 41.46 -2.83
N ALA A 13 9.05 41.22 -3.00
CA ALA A 13 8.27 40.36 -2.10
C ALA A 13 8.53 38.86 -2.32
N GLU A 14 9.17 38.50 -3.44
CA GLU A 14 9.61 37.14 -3.76
C GLU A 14 11.07 36.88 -3.34
N ARG A 15 11.65 37.77 -2.52
CA ARG A 15 12.92 37.48 -1.83
C ARG A 15 12.71 36.32 -0.88
N GLU A 16 13.09 35.15 -1.39
CA GLU A 16 13.27 33.87 -0.72
C GLU A 16 13.27 34.01 0.80
N GLN A 17 12.09 33.86 1.42
CA GLN A 17 12.04 33.58 2.84
C GLN A 17 12.90 32.33 3.05
N PRO A 18 13.98 32.39 3.85
CA PRO A 18 14.81 31.23 4.10
C PRO A 18 13.90 30.15 4.65
N ASP A 19 13.74 29.11 3.85
CA ASP A 19 12.73 28.08 3.99
C ASP A 19 13.05 27.30 5.27
N ARG A 20 12.51 27.78 6.40
CA ARG A 20 12.86 27.34 7.77
C ARG A 20 12.67 25.85 7.96
N TRP A 21 11.87 25.22 7.09
CA TRP A 21 11.52 23.81 7.12
C TRP A 21 12.50 22.91 6.36
N ARG A 22 13.46 23.48 5.58
CA ARG A 22 14.48 22.69 4.87
C ARG A 22 15.27 21.71 5.74
N PRO A 23 15.80 22.07 6.92
CA PRO A 23 16.55 21.13 7.75
C PRO A 23 15.66 20.01 8.28
N LEU A 24 14.44 20.32 8.73
CA LEU A 24 13.46 19.34 9.19
C LEU A 24 13.08 18.36 8.08
N TYR A 25 12.79 18.87 6.88
CA TYR A 25 12.46 18.05 5.71
C TYR A 25 13.60 17.09 5.33
N ARG A 26 14.85 17.59 5.31
CA ARG A 26 16.02 16.75 5.03
C ARG A 26 16.24 15.68 6.10
N GLY A 27 16.10 16.06 7.37
CA GLY A 27 16.19 15.12 8.49
C GLY A 27 15.14 14.02 8.41
N LEU A 28 13.88 14.38 8.14
CA LEU A 28 12.79 13.43 7.97
C LEU A 28 13.04 12.47 6.79
N LEU A 29 13.45 12.99 5.63
CA LEU A 29 13.76 12.16 4.47
C LEU A 29 14.90 11.19 4.76
N ALA A 30 15.99 11.65 5.37
CA ALA A 30 17.13 10.80 5.73
C ALA A 30 16.70 9.70 6.71
N PHE A 31 15.90 10.06 7.72
CA PHE A 31 15.31 9.11 8.66
C PHE A 31 14.48 8.04 7.94
N LEU A 32 13.52 8.44 7.10
CA LEU A 32 12.65 7.49 6.37
C LEU A 32 13.45 6.63 5.38
N THR A 33 14.48 7.19 4.75
CA THR A 33 15.38 6.47 3.84
C THR A 33 16.04 5.29 4.54
N LEU A 34 16.47 5.46 5.79
CA LEU A 34 17.17 4.42 6.56
C LEU A 34 16.20 3.51 7.32
N ALA A 35 15.15 4.08 7.93
CA ALA A 35 14.25 3.35 8.81
C ALA A 35 13.43 2.28 8.09
N ILE A 36 12.93 2.57 6.88
CA ILE A 36 12.06 1.64 6.14
C ILE A 36 12.76 0.31 5.80
N PRO A 37 13.92 0.28 5.11
CA PRO A 37 14.56 -0.99 4.75
C PRO A 37 15.02 -1.79 5.97
N LEU A 38 15.32 -1.13 7.09
CA LEU A 38 15.64 -1.79 8.35
C LEU A 38 14.40 -2.38 9.03
N ALA A 39 13.26 -1.69 8.97
CA ALA A 39 12.01 -2.15 9.57
C ALA A 39 11.37 -3.32 8.81
N LEU A 40 11.49 -3.36 7.47
CA LEU A 40 10.79 -4.34 6.63
C LEU A 40 11.09 -5.81 7.01
N PRO A 41 12.35 -6.26 7.14
CA PRO A 41 12.63 -7.65 7.55
C PRO A 41 12.12 -7.95 8.96
N ALA A 42 12.27 -7.02 9.90
CA ALA A 42 11.81 -7.20 11.27
C ALA A 42 10.28 -7.36 11.34
N VAL A 43 9.56 -6.52 10.59
CA VAL A 43 8.10 -6.59 10.46
C VAL A 43 7.67 -7.90 9.79
N PHE A 44 8.34 -8.30 8.71
CA PHE A 44 8.05 -9.56 8.03
C PHE A 44 8.19 -10.76 8.97
N LEU A 45 9.32 -10.86 9.67
CA LEU A 45 9.58 -11.93 10.63
C LEU A 45 8.58 -11.90 11.79
N HIS A 46 8.26 -10.71 12.31
CA HIS A 46 7.24 -10.56 13.34
C HIS A 46 5.89 -11.11 12.86
N LEU A 47 5.43 -10.72 11.67
CA LEU A 47 4.17 -11.20 11.11
C LEU A 47 4.16 -12.71 10.88
N LEU A 48 5.28 -13.30 10.42
CA LEU A 48 5.37 -14.76 10.26
C LEU A 48 5.20 -15.51 11.59
N GLN A 49 5.65 -14.92 12.69
CA GLN A 49 5.60 -15.52 14.02
C GLN A 49 4.27 -15.27 14.73
N THR A 50 3.65 -14.11 14.49
CA THR A 50 2.46 -13.69 15.23
C THR A 50 1.15 -13.91 14.50
N GLN A 51 1.15 -14.09 13.17
CA GLN A 51 -0.09 -14.37 12.45
C GLN A 51 -0.44 -15.86 12.51
N PRO A 52 -1.53 -16.22 13.21
CA PRO A 52 -1.99 -17.58 13.26
C PRO A 52 -2.52 -18.01 11.90
N TYR A 53 -2.09 -19.18 11.45
CA TYR A 53 -2.61 -19.82 10.26
C TYR A 53 -3.58 -20.93 10.63
N THR A 54 -4.82 -20.78 10.17
CA THR A 54 -5.90 -21.76 10.31
C THR A 54 -6.34 -22.33 8.97
N GLY A 55 -5.97 -21.69 7.85
CA GLY A 55 -6.40 -22.07 6.49
C GLY A 55 -7.91 -21.94 6.24
N ILE A 56 -8.61 -21.13 7.03
CA ILE A 56 -10.03 -20.83 6.80
C ILE A 56 -10.21 -19.42 6.28
N HIS A 57 -11.12 -19.26 5.32
CA HIS A 57 -11.48 -17.96 4.77
C HIS A 57 -12.90 -17.65 5.24
N LEU A 58 -13.05 -16.59 6.03
CA LEU A 58 -14.34 -16.14 6.56
C LEU A 58 -14.86 -14.96 5.74
N ASN A 59 -16.18 -14.83 5.66
CA ASN A 59 -16.81 -13.59 5.24
C ASN A 59 -16.92 -12.62 6.45
N PRO A 60 -17.40 -11.37 6.24
CA PRO A 60 -17.58 -10.39 7.32
C PRO A 60 -18.57 -10.80 8.43
N PHE A 61 -19.34 -11.86 8.21
CA PHE A 61 -20.31 -12.39 9.16
C PHE A 61 -19.80 -13.70 9.78
N ASP A 62 -18.50 -13.98 9.79
CA ASP A 62 -17.89 -15.19 10.37
C ASP A 62 -18.40 -16.52 9.77
N ARG A 63 -18.91 -16.48 8.53
CA ARG A 63 -19.24 -17.69 7.78
C ARG A 63 -18.04 -18.18 6.98
N VAL A 64 -17.77 -19.47 7.07
CA VAL A 64 -16.72 -20.15 6.29
C VAL A 64 -17.07 -20.12 4.81
N LEU A 65 -16.24 -19.44 4.03
CA LEU A 65 -16.30 -19.44 2.57
C LEU A 65 -15.49 -20.59 1.97
N HIS A 66 -14.30 -20.82 2.52
CA HIS A 66 -13.36 -21.83 2.03
C HIS A 66 -12.51 -22.38 3.18
N VAL A 67 -12.12 -23.65 3.07
CA VAL A 67 -11.21 -24.34 3.98
C VAL A 67 -10.13 -24.99 3.14
N GLU A 68 -8.88 -24.59 3.38
CA GLU A 68 -7.72 -25.13 2.66
C GLU A 68 -7.47 -26.59 3.09
N ALA A 69 -7.22 -27.47 2.11
CA ALA A 69 -6.96 -28.88 2.38
C ALA A 69 -5.67 -29.06 3.20
N GLY A 70 -5.71 -29.91 4.23
CA GLY A 70 -4.58 -30.13 5.13
C GLY A 70 -4.31 -29.00 6.14
N SER A 71 -5.14 -27.95 6.15
CA SER A 71 -5.04 -26.87 7.14
C SER A 71 -5.55 -27.27 8.52
N PRO A 72 -5.23 -26.49 9.58
CA PRO A 72 -5.82 -26.71 10.90
C PRO A 72 -7.35 -26.63 10.93
N GLY A 73 -7.95 -25.77 10.10
CA GLY A 73 -9.40 -25.70 9.97
C GLY A 73 -10.00 -26.98 9.38
N ALA A 74 -9.35 -27.54 8.36
CA ALA A 74 -9.75 -28.83 7.79
C ALA A 74 -9.58 -29.96 8.82
N ALA A 75 -8.48 -29.96 9.58
CA ALA A 75 -8.21 -30.95 10.64
C ALA A 75 -9.24 -30.88 11.77
N ALA A 76 -9.74 -29.67 12.10
CA ALA A 76 -10.84 -29.47 13.04
C ALA A 76 -12.22 -29.84 12.46
N GLY A 77 -12.30 -30.22 11.18
CA GLY A 77 -13.55 -30.62 10.54
C GLY A 77 -14.46 -29.47 10.12
N LEU A 78 -13.93 -28.24 9.99
CA LEU A 78 -14.67 -27.11 9.43
C LEU A 78 -14.98 -27.36 7.95
N ARG A 79 -16.12 -26.81 7.50
CA ARG A 79 -16.64 -26.95 6.14
C ARG A 79 -17.13 -25.61 5.61
N PRO A 80 -17.08 -25.38 4.28
CA PRO A 80 -17.76 -24.24 3.68
C PRO A 80 -19.23 -24.18 4.08
N GLY A 81 -19.72 -22.98 4.40
CA GLY A 81 -21.07 -22.72 4.86
C GLY A 81 -21.27 -22.71 6.37
N ASP A 82 -20.32 -23.26 7.13
CA ASP A 82 -20.31 -23.21 8.59
C ASP A 82 -20.33 -21.78 9.10
N GLN A 83 -21.13 -21.52 10.14
CA GLN A 83 -21.20 -20.23 10.80
C GLN A 83 -20.49 -20.32 12.14
N LEU A 84 -19.38 -19.60 12.30
CA LEU A 84 -18.62 -19.61 13.55
C LEU A 84 -19.31 -18.70 14.57
N GLN A 85 -19.33 -19.16 15.82
CA GLN A 85 -19.82 -18.47 17.00
C GLN A 85 -18.87 -18.72 18.16
N VAL A 86 -18.75 -17.72 19.03
CA VAL A 86 -18.00 -17.77 20.29
C VAL A 86 -18.89 -17.19 21.37
N GLU A 87 -18.63 -17.53 22.63
CA GLU A 87 -19.38 -16.96 23.76
C GLU A 87 -19.13 -15.45 23.96
N SER A 88 -18.09 -14.90 23.31
CA SER A 88 -17.77 -13.48 23.35
C SER A 88 -18.63 -12.67 22.37
N ASP A 89 -18.94 -11.42 22.72
CA ASP A 89 -19.53 -10.43 21.81
C ASP A 89 -18.60 -10.01 20.66
N SER A 90 -17.35 -10.49 20.64
CA SER A 90 -16.38 -10.18 19.59
C SER A 90 -16.55 -11.10 18.37
N PRO A 91 -16.44 -10.58 17.14
CA PRO A 91 -16.41 -11.41 15.93
C PRO A 91 -15.32 -12.47 16.01
N VAL A 92 -15.62 -13.70 15.59
CA VAL A 92 -14.69 -14.83 15.65
C VAL A 92 -13.45 -14.57 14.80
N SER A 93 -13.62 -13.94 13.64
CA SER A 93 -12.52 -13.46 12.80
C SER A 93 -11.53 -12.56 13.56
N SER A 94 -12.02 -11.70 14.47
CA SER A 94 -11.16 -10.83 15.28
C SER A 94 -10.42 -11.59 16.39
N LEU A 95 -11.04 -12.64 16.94
CA LEU A 95 -10.40 -13.48 17.95
C LEU A 95 -9.35 -14.40 17.32
N LEU A 96 -9.65 -14.94 16.13
CA LEU A 96 -8.74 -15.79 15.39
C LEU A 96 -7.45 -15.06 15.01
N THR A 97 -7.48 -13.75 14.72
CA THR A 97 -6.25 -12.98 14.44
C THR A 97 -5.40 -12.73 15.69
N GLN A 98 -5.97 -12.90 16.89
CA GLN A 98 -5.28 -12.75 18.17
C GLN A 98 -4.79 -14.08 18.74
N ALA A 99 -5.28 -15.20 18.21
CA ALA A 99 -4.86 -16.53 18.62
C ALA A 99 -3.38 -16.75 18.36
N ARG A 100 -2.70 -17.51 19.23
CA ARG A 100 -1.29 -17.83 19.04
C ARG A 100 -1.12 -19.15 18.30
N PRO A 101 -0.12 -19.27 17.42
CA PRO A 101 0.30 -20.56 16.90
C PRO A 101 0.57 -21.57 18.03
N GLY A 102 -0.01 -22.76 17.92
CA GLY A 102 0.08 -23.86 18.90
C GLY A 102 -0.92 -23.77 20.05
N GLU A 103 -1.66 -22.67 20.19
CA GLU A 103 -2.65 -22.50 21.24
C GLU A 103 -3.98 -23.15 20.87
N ARG A 104 -4.67 -23.72 21.86
CA ARG A 104 -6.01 -24.27 21.68
C ARG A 104 -7.01 -23.13 21.50
N PHE A 105 -7.80 -23.16 20.44
CA PHE A 105 -8.87 -22.20 20.19
C PHE A 105 -10.21 -22.92 20.04
N ASP A 106 -11.08 -22.81 21.03
CA ASP A 106 -12.40 -23.44 21.00
C ASP A 106 -13.43 -22.52 20.32
N VAL A 107 -14.23 -23.09 19.43
CA VAL A 107 -15.26 -22.39 18.67
C VAL A 107 -16.52 -23.23 18.58
N VAL A 108 -17.69 -22.60 18.62
CA VAL A 108 -18.96 -23.27 18.33
C VAL A 108 -19.33 -22.99 16.89
N VAL A 109 -19.70 -24.02 16.16
CA VAL A 109 -20.10 -23.91 14.77
C VAL A 109 -21.57 -24.23 14.64
N LEU A 110 -22.32 -23.35 13.99
CA LEU A 110 -23.70 -23.61 13.58
C LEU A 110 -23.69 -24.22 12.18
N ARG A 111 -24.03 -25.52 12.10
CA ARG A 111 -24.10 -26.29 10.85
C ARG A 111 -25.49 -26.90 10.72
N ALA A 112 -26.21 -26.56 9.66
CA ALA A 112 -27.60 -27.01 9.43
C ALA A 112 -28.55 -26.75 10.61
N GLY A 113 -28.29 -25.70 11.40
CA GLY A 113 -29.09 -25.35 12.58
C GLY A 113 -28.65 -26.01 13.88
N GLU A 114 -27.69 -26.95 13.83
CA GLU A 114 -27.13 -27.61 15.02
C GLU A 114 -25.84 -26.91 15.46
N GLN A 115 -25.67 -26.75 16.78
CA GLN A 115 -24.44 -26.24 17.36
C GLN A 115 -23.46 -27.40 17.60
N MET A 116 -22.27 -27.28 17.01
CA MET A 116 -21.21 -28.27 17.11
C MET A 116 -19.96 -27.61 17.71
N PRO A 117 -19.50 -28.00 18.91
CA PRO A 117 -18.25 -27.51 19.44
C PRO A 117 -17.08 -28.10 18.64
N LEU A 118 -16.18 -27.25 18.18
CA LEU A 118 -14.94 -27.64 17.50
C LEU A 118 -13.74 -26.98 18.18
N THR A 119 -12.61 -27.67 18.15
CA THR A 119 -11.34 -27.16 18.66
C THR A 119 -10.38 -26.97 17.50
N LEU A 120 -9.87 -25.75 17.36
CA LEU A 120 -8.87 -25.34 16.38
C LEU A 120 -7.49 -25.28 17.04
N TRP A 121 -6.47 -25.62 16.25
CA TRP A 121 -5.07 -25.54 16.63
C TRP A 121 -4.32 -24.68 15.61
N PRO A 122 -4.37 -23.35 15.70
CA PRO A 122 -3.69 -22.49 14.75
C PRO A 122 -2.20 -22.81 14.71
N THR A 123 -1.58 -22.66 13.55
CA THR A 123 -0.16 -22.98 13.34
C THR A 123 0.59 -21.76 12.84
N VAL A 124 1.92 -21.85 12.74
CA VAL A 124 2.72 -20.83 12.08
C VAL A 124 2.37 -20.77 10.60
N THR A 125 2.45 -19.58 10.01
CA THR A 125 2.09 -19.42 8.60
C THR A 125 3.02 -20.25 7.70
N PRO A 126 2.50 -21.16 6.87
CA PRO A 126 3.32 -22.03 6.03
C PRO A 126 4.00 -21.23 4.91
N PRO A 127 5.15 -21.70 4.38
CA PRO A 127 5.88 -21.02 3.31
C PRO A 127 5.04 -20.64 2.09
N ALA A 128 4.08 -21.48 1.71
CA ALA A 128 3.17 -21.22 0.60
C ALA A 128 2.34 -19.94 0.77
N GLN A 129 2.07 -19.54 2.02
CA GLN A 129 1.27 -18.36 2.38
C GLN A 129 2.12 -17.12 2.66
N TRP A 130 3.45 -17.24 2.66
CA TRP A 130 4.35 -16.11 2.93
C TRP A 130 4.17 -14.96 1.94
N TRP A 131 3.76 -15.25 0.71
CA TRP A 131 3.49 -14.21 -0.28
C TRP A 131 2.34 -13.28 0.13
N VAL A 132 1.30 -13.82 0.78
CA VAL A 132 0.14 -13.04 1.25
C VAL A 132 0.56 -12.05 2.34
N ILE A 133 1.51 -12.45 3.19
CA ILE A 133 2.10 -11.59 4.22
C ILE A 133 3.07 -10.59 3.58
N GLY A 134 3.95 -11.08 2.72
CA GLY A 134 5.08 -10.34 2.16
C GLY A 134 4.73 -9.32 1.10
N TRP A 135 3.68 -9.51 0.30
CA TRP A 135 3.37 -8.63 -0.83
C TRP A 135 3.25 -7.15 -0.44
N PRO A 136 2.50 -6.76 0.62
CA PRO A 136 2.46 -5.35 1.04
C PRO A 136 3.81 -4.78 1.48
N LEU A 137 4.71 -5.61 2.02
CA LEU A 137 6.06 -5.20 2.38
C LEU A 137 6.94 -4.99 1.15
N ILE A 138 6.76 -5.83 0.12
CA ILE A 138 7.37 -5.64 -1.20
C ILE A 138 6.87 -4.33 -1.81
N SER A 139 5.57 -4.05 -1.76
CA SER A 139 5.00 -2.78 -2.21
C SER A 139 5.62 -1.59 -1.47
N ALA A 140 5.74 -1.68 -0.14
CA ALA A 140 6.41 -0.65 0.66
C ALA A 140 7.87 -0.43 0.23
N LEU A 141 8.61 -1.51 -0.09
CA LEU A 141 9.97 -1.43 -0.61
C LEU A 141 10.04 -0.75 -1.99
N ILE A 142 9.08 -1.03 -2.87
CA ILE A 142 8.99 -0.39 -4.20
C ILE A 142 8.73 1.11 -4.07
N TYR A 143 7.78 1.51 -3.22
CA TYR A 143 7.52 2.92 -2.93
C TYR A 143 8.76 3.62 -2.37
N TRP A 144 9.43 2.98 -1.41
CA TRP A 144 10.68 3.46 -0.84
C TRP A 144 11.78 3.65 -1.89
N ALA A 145 12.04 2.62 -2.69
CA ALA A 145 13.09 2.64 -3.71
C ALA A 145 12.83 3.74 -4.76
N THR A 146 11.56 3.93 -5.14
CA THR A 146 11.18 5.00 -6.07
C THR A 146 11.40 6.37 -5.46
N ALA A 147 10.99 6.58 -4.22
CA ALA A 147 11.19 7.83 -3.51
C ALA A 147 12.68 8.18 -3.38
N LEU A 148 13.50 7.20 -2.96
CA LEU A 148 14.95 7.35 -2.86
C LEU A 148 15.57 7.73 -4.20
N ARG A 149 15.21 7.01 -5.27
CA ARG A 149 15.74 7.27 -6.60
C ARG A 149 15.41 8.67 -7.10
N LEU A 150 14.17 9.14 -6.91
CA LEU A 150 13.78 10.50 -7.31
C LEU A 150 14.59 11.58 -6.57
N LEU A 151 14.88 11.35 -5.30
CA LEU A 151 15.72 12.26 -4.51
C LEU A 151 17.19 12.27 -4.94
N LEU A 152 17.72 11.13 -5.36
CA LEU A 152 19.13 11.01 -5.78
C LEU A 152 19.36 11.47 -7.23
N GLY A 153 18.42 11.20 -8.14
CA GLY A 153 18.64 11.30 -9.59
C GLY A 153 18.28 12.63 -10.25
N ILE A 154 17.43 13.47 -9.64
CA ILE A 154 16.92 14.68 -10.31
C ILE A 154 17.50 15.93 -9.64
N ARG A 155 18.42 16.64 -10.29
CA ARG A 155 18.83 17.99 -9.86
C ARG A 155 18.65 19.00 -11.00
N PRO A 156 18.02 20.18 -10.75
CA PRO A 156 17.30 20.56 -9.53
C PRO A 156 15.93 19.86 -9.42
N LEU A 157 15.64 19.27 -8.25
CA LEU A 157 14.32 18.70 -7.93
C LEU A 157 13.26 19.81 -7.89
N ASN A 158 12.36 19.81 -8.88
CA ASN A 158 11.12 20.59 -8.86
C ASN A 158 10.29 20.24 -7.60
N HIS A 159 9.58 21.23 -7.05
CA HIS A 159 8.71 21.10 -5.89
C HIS A 159 7.73 19.91 -5.98
N ASN A 160 7.18 19.66 -7.18
CA ASN A 160 6.26 18.54 -7.41
C ASN A 160 6.93 17.17 -7.19
N VAL A 161 8.19 17.01 -7.60
CA VAL A 161 8.94 15.75 -7.42
C VAL A 161 9.25 15.51 -5.94
N ARG A 162 9.58 16.57 -5.21
CA ARG A 162 9.80 16.50 -3.75
C ARG A 162 8.53 16.07 -3.00
N ARG A 163 7.38 16.61 -3.39
CA ARG A 163 6.07 16.22 -2.84
C ARG A 163 5.77 14.76 -3.15
N PHE A 164 5.98 14.33 -4.39
CA PHE A 164 5.77 12.94 -4.78
C PHE A 164 6.64 11.97 -3.97
N ALA A 165 7.95 12.25 -3.86
CA ALA A 165 8.86 11.43 -3.07
C ALA A 165 8.43 11.36 -1.60
N LEU A 166 7.97 12.47 -1.03
CA LEU A 166 7.44 12.49 0.34
C LEU A 166 6.18 11.61 0.47
N PHE A 167 5.23 11.72 -0.47
CA PHE A 167 4.03 10.88 -0.46
C PHE A 167 4.39 9.39 -0.54
N ALA A 168 5.29 9.00 -1.44
CA ALA A 168 5.75 7.62 -1.56
C ALA A 168 6.42 7.10 -0.27
N TYR A 169 7.23 7.93 0.41
CA TYR A 169 7.78 7.58 1.71
C TYR A 169 6.71 7.38 2.79
N LEU A 170 5.74 8.30 2.86
CA LEU A 170 4.61 8.17 3.77
C LEU A 170 3.79 6.91 3.47
N SER A 171 3.69 6.51 2.20
CA SER A 171 3.05 5.26 1.79
C SER A 171 3.74 4.02 2.29
N ALA A 172 5.05 3.96 2.10
CA ALA A 172 5.84 2.86 2.64
C ALA A 172 5.72 2.78 4.17
N ALA A 173 5.79 3.91 4.87
CA ALA A 173 5.68 3.96 6.33
C ALA A 173 4.28 3.52 6.82
N LEU A 174 3.21 4.03 6.21
CA LEU A 174 1.84 3.68 6.58
C LEU A 174 1.53 2.20 6.33
N LEU A 175 2.05 1.62 5.24
CA LEU A 175 1.96 0.19 4.99
C LEU A 175 2.60 -0.64 6.11
N ILE A 176 3.81 -0.25 6.55
CA ILE A 176 4.51 -0.93 7.64
C ILE A 176 3.73 -0.81 8.95
N VAL A 177 3.38 0.42 9.36
CA VAL A 177 2.68 0.68 10.62
C VAL A 177 1.32 -0.01 10.63
N GLY A 178 0.60 0.05 9.52
CA GLY A 178 -0.70 -0.57 9.40
C GLY A 178 -0.66 -2.09 9.51
N ARG A 179 0.37 -2.74 8.95
CA ARG A 179 0.58 -4.18 9.12
C ARG A 179 0.85 -4.54 10.58
N LEU A 180 1.66 -3.76 11.29
CA LEU A 180 1.93 -3.96 12.72
C LEU A 180 0.67 -3.76 13.59
N ALA A 181 -0.20 -2.83 13.23
CA ALA A 181 -1.40 -2.53 13.98
C ALA A 181 -2.52 -3.58 13.84
N SER A 182 -2.35 -4.60 12.98
CA SER A 182 -3.36 -5.63 12.67
C SER A 182 -4.75 -5.10 12.22
N SER A 183 -4.87 -3.80 11.95
CA SER A 183 -6.12 -3.11 11.63
C SER A 183 -6.45 -3.21 10.14
N HIS A 184 -6.88 -4.41 9.73
CA HIS A 184 -7.15 -4.76 8.34
C HIS A 184 -7.96 -3.74 7.52
N PRO A 185 -9.11 -3.20 7.97
CA PRO A 185 -9.91 -2.31 7.13
C PRO A 185 -9.38 -0.88 7.08
N PHE A 186 -8.99 -0.29 8.23
CA PHE A 186 -8.51 1.10 8.27
C PHE A 186 -7.22 1.29 7.49
N VAL A 187 -6.30 0.34 7.60
CA VAL A 187 -5.02 0.38 6.88
C VAL A 187 -5.23 0.22 5.38
N THR A 188 -6.14 -0.66 4.98
CA THR A 188 -6.52 -0.81 3.57
C THR A 188 -7.12 0.47 3.01
N ILE A 189 -8.03 1.13 3.75
CA ILE A 189 -8.63 2.40 3.34
C ILE A 189 -7.57 3.51 3.26
N MET A 190 -6.73 3.66 4.30
CA MET A 190 -5.65 4.64 4.31
C MET A 190 -4.66 4.40 3.17
N PHE A 191 -4.33 3.15 2.89
CA PHE A 191 -3.50 2.77 1.77
C PHE A 191 -4.15 3.15 0.44
N LEU A 192 -5.43 2.85 0.22
CA LEU A 192 -6.15 3.23 -1.00
C LEU A 192 -6.23 4.76 -1.17
N MET A 193 -6.51 5.51 -0.11
CA MET A 193 -6.51 6.99 -0.17
C MET A 193 -5.14 7.54 -0.57
N LEU A 194 -4.09 6.88 -0.12
CA LEU A 194 -2.73 7.28 -0.39
C LEU A 194 -2.27 6.86 -1.79
N GLU A 195 -2.71 5.69 -2.29
CA GLU A 195 -2.55 5.29 -3.68
C GLU A 195 -3.23 6.30 -4.62
N VAL A 196 -4.41 6.79 -4.27
CA VAL A 196 -5.07 7.88 -5.00
C VAL A 196 -4.22 9.15 -4.97
N GLY A 197 -3.68 9.53 -3.81
CA GLY A 197 -2.79 10.69 -3.66
C GLY A 197 -1.50 10.59 -4.50
N VAL A 198 -0.88 9.41 -4.53
CA VAL A 198 0.27 9.09 -5.37
C VAL A 198 -0.11 9.17 -6.85
N SER A 199 -1.26 8.59 -7.24
CA SER A 199 -1.76 8.59 -8.62
C SER A 199 -2.05 10.00 -9.12
N LEU A 200 -2.72 10.85 -8.32
CA LEU A 200 -2.96 12.25 -8.66
C LEU A 200 -1.66 13.04 -8.80
N SER A 201 -0.68 12.76 -7.95
CA SER A 201 0.64 13.37 -8.03
C SER A 201 1.39 12.92 -9.29
N LEU A 202 1.23 11.65 -9.70
CA LEU A 202 1.74 11.07 -10.94
C LEU A 202 1.09 11.71 -12.17
N VAL A 203 -0.23 11.86 -12.20
CA VAL A 203 -0.94 12.55 -13.28
C VAL A 203 -0.41 13.97 -13.44
N ARG A 204 -0.29 14.72 -12.34
CA ARG A 204 0.25 16.09 -12.39
C ARG A 204 1.71 16.13 -12.83
N PHE A 205 2.53 15.19 -12.37
CA PHE A 205 3.89 15.03 -12.84
C PHE A 205 3.91 14.81 -14.36
N HIS A 206 3.10 13.87 -14.86
CA HIS A 206 3.00 13.57 -16.28
C HIS A 206 2.39 14.70 -17.13
N THR A 207 1.55 15.59 -16.59
CA THR A 207 1.04 16.74 -17.34
C THR A 207 2.06 17.86 -17.45
N ASP A 208 2.86 18.08 -16.41
CA ASP A 208 3.87 19.15 -16.37
C ASP A 208 5.16 18.73 -17.12
N PHE A 209 5.48 17.44 -17.15
CA PHE A 209 6.71 16.90 -17.72
C PHE A 209 6.90 17.12 -19.24
N PRO A 210 5.92 16.83 -20.13
CA PRO A 210 6.12 16.93 -21.58
C PRO A 210 6.32 18.37 -22.06
N ARG A 211 5.89 19.38 -21.29
CA ARG A 211 6.14 20.79 -21.61
C ARG A 211 7.62 21.18 -21.51
N ARG A 212 8.45 20.37 -20.85
CA ARG A 212 9.89 20.65 -20.63
C ARG A 212 10.81 19.61 -21.27
N ALA A 213 10.26 18.51 -21.80
CA ALA A 213 11.03 17.49 -22.48
C ALA A 213 11.48 17.99 -23.85
N SER A 214 12.79 18.20 -24.04
CA SER A 214 13.37 18.71 -25.29
C SER A 214 13.39 17.68 -26.42
N SER A 215 13.36 16.37 -26.10
CA SER A 215 13.44 15.32 -27.12
C SER A 215 12.07 14.77 -27.52
N GLU A 216 11.88 14.66 -28.83
CA GLU A 216 10.63 14.18 -29.44
C GLU A 216 10.34 12.69 -29.08
N ARG A 217 11.39 11.89 -28.81
CA ARG A 217 11.27 10.51 -28.29
C ARG A 217 10.64 10.48 -26.91
N LEU A 218 11.07 11.34 -25.99
CA LEU A 218 10.47 11.43 -24.65
C LEU A 218 9.04 11.92 -24.71
N GLN A 219 8.74 12.90 -25.58
CA GLN A 219 7.36 13.35 -25.77
C GLN A 219 6.45 12.26 -26.34
N ARG A 220 6.95 11.37 -27.20
CA ARG A 220 6.21 10.20 -27.71
C ARG A 220 5.96 9.17 -26.60
N LEU A 221 6.97 8.86 -25.79
CA LEU A 221 6.87 7.92 -24.67
C LEU A 221 5.86 8.42 -23.62
N VAL A 222 5.92 9.70 -23.26
CA VAL A 222 4.99 10.32 -22.30
C VAL A 222 3.57 10.34 -22.84
N ARG A 223 3.36 10.67 -24.13
CA ARG A 223 2.02 10.62 -24.74
C ARG A 223 1.45 9.21 -24.80
N PHE A 224 2.30 8.20 -25.03
CA PHE A 224 1.90 6.80 -24.97
C PHE A 224 1.47 6.41 -23.55
N GLN A 225 2.26 6.77 -22.53
CA GLN A 225 1.88 6.54 -21.13
C GLN A 225 0.63 7.31 -20.71
N GLN A 226 0.44 8.57 -21.12
CA GLN A 226 -0.76 9.34 -20.78
C GLN A 226 -2.04 8.69 -21.33
N ARG A 227 -1.99 8.08 -22.52
CA ARG A 227 -3.12 7.32 -23.08
C ARG A 227 -3.43 6.05 -22.29
N GLY A 228 -2.43 5.42 -21.66
CA GLY A 228 -2.63 4.30 -20.73
C GLY A 228 -3.05 4.72 -19.32
N GLY A 229 -2.47 5.79 -18.78
CA GLY A 229 -2.63 6.27 -17.40
C GLY A 229 -4.05 6.65 -17.00
N PHE A 230 -4.85 7.19 -17.93
CA PHE A 230 -6.26 7.48 -17.66
C PHE A 230 -7.11 6.22 -17.53
N GLY A 231 -6.80 5.15 -18.30
CA GLY A 231 -7.43 3.84 -18.11
C GLY A 231 -7.06 3.20 -16.77
N LEU A 232 -5.84 3.47 -16.29
CA LEU A 232 -5.29 2.94 -15.05
C LEU A 232 -5.90 3.61 -13.81
N LEU A 233 -6.12 4.93 -13.84
CA LEU A 233 -6.87 5.64 -12.79
C LEU A 233 -8.32 5.11 -12.69
N GLY A 234 -8.95 4.81 -13.84
CA GLY A 234 -10.27 4.18 -13.89
C GLY A 234 -10.28 2.78 -13.29
N LEU A 235 -9.27 1.95 -13.60
CA LEU A 235 -9.09 0.61 -13.03
C LEU A 235 -8.80 0.65 -11.52
N LEU A 236 -8.02 1.62 -11.05
CA LEU A 236 -7.74 1.81 -9.63
C LEU A 236 -9.01 2.20 -8.87
N LEU A 237 -9.77 3.19 -9.36
CA LEU A 237 -11.03 3.61 -8.77
C LEU A 237 -12.08 2.49 -8.79
N LEU A 238 -12.09 1.69 -9.86
CA LEU A 238 -12.94 0.50 -9.95
C LEU A 238 -12.50 -0.58 -8.94
N SER A 239 -11.20 -0.81 -8.76
CA SER A 239 -10.68 -1.73 -7.74
C SER A 239 -11.02 -1.26 -6.32
N VAL A 240 -10.88 0.04 -6.02
CA VAL A 240 -11.32 0.66 -4.76
C VAL A 240 -12.81 0.43 -4.53
N ALA A 241 -13.64 0.71 -5.54
CA ALA A 241 -15.10 0.54 -5.45
C ALA A 241 -15.50 -0.93 -5.22
N ILE A 242 -14.87 -1.88 -5.91
CA ILE A 242 -15.14 -3.31 -5.74
C ILE A 242 -14.65 -3.81 -4.37
N THR A 243 -13.48 -3.36 -3.92
CA THR A 243 -12.92 -3.74 -2.61
C THR A 243 -13.77 -3.18 -1.46
N ALA A 244 -14.31 -1.97 -1.61
CA ALA A 244 -15.25 -1.39 -0.65
C ALA A 244 -16.61 -2.12 -0.65
N ALA A 245 -17.04 -2.66 -1.79
CA ALA A 245 -18.31 -3.39 -1.90
C ALA A 245 -18.24 -4.85 -1.43
N GLN A 246 -17.05 -5.48 -1.46
CA GLN A 246 -16.87 -6.89 -1.04
C GLN A 246 -15.58 -7.07 -0.22
N PRO A 247 -15.68 -7.11 1.12
CA PRO A 247 -14.56 -7.45 1.98
C PRO A 247 -14.21 -8.92 1.77
N GLY A 248 -13.12 -9.17 1.04
CA GLY A 248 -12.73 -10.49 0.54
C GLY A 248 -12.01 -10.44 -0.81
N ALA A 249 -12.14 -9.32 -1.54
CA ALA A 249 -11.49 -9.09 -2.83
C ALA A 249 -9.99 -8.70 -2.74
N ALA A 250 -9.22 -9.34 -1.84
CA ALA A 250 -7.78 -9.07 -1.69
C ALA A 250 -6.99 -9.26 -3.01
N LEU A 251 -7.49 -10.13 -3.90
CA LEU A 251 -6.97 -10.35 -5.25
C LEU A 251 -7.13 -9.12 -6.18
N LEU A 252 -8.19 -8.33 -6.02
CA LEU A 252 -8.43 -7.13 -6.83
C LEU A 252 -7.66 -5.92 -6.31
N ALA A 253 -7.52 -5.79 -4.99
CA ALA A 253 -6.63 -4.79 -4.39
C ALA A 253 -5.16 -5.04 -4.77
N SER A 254 -4.73 -6.32 -4.79
CA SER A 254 -3.38 -6.68 -5.24
C SER A 254 -3.16 -6.44 -6.74
N LEU A 255 -4.16 -6.63 -7.60
CA LEU A 255 -4.10 -6.22 -9.01
C LEU A 255 -3.95 -4.71 -9.17
N GLY A 256 -4.66 -3.90 -8.37
CA GLY A 256 -4.50 -2.44 -8.34
C GLY A 256 -3.07 -2.03 -7.97
N SER A 257 -2.49 -2.63 -6.93
CA SER A 257 -1.10 -2.38 -6.54
C SER A 257 -0.07 -2.89 -7.56
N LEU A 258 -0.33 -3.99 -8.25
CA LEU A 258 0.57 -4.55 -9.27
C LEU A 258 0.63 -3.63 -10.50
N VAL A 259 -0.52 -3.07 -10.85
CA VAL A 259 -0.66 -2.04 -11.87
C VAL A 259 0.09 -0.76 -11.50
N LEU A 260 -0.05 -0.27 -10.27
CA LEU A 260 0.71 0.88 -9.78
C LEU A 260 2.22 0.62 -9.72
N ALA A 261 2.63 -0.58 -9.31
CA ALA A 261 4.03 -0.98 -9.31
C ALA A 261 4.62 -0.98 -10.73
N PHE A 262 3.84 -1.40 -11.73
CA PHE A 262 4.24 -1.35 -13.14
C PHE A 262 4.40 0.09 -13.64
N ASP A 263 3.49 1.00 -13.28
CA ASP A 263 3.59 2.41 -13.62
C ASP A 263 4.79 3.09 -12.93
N LEU A 264 5.02 2.79 -11.65
CA LEU A 264 6.20 3.24 -10.92
C LEU A 264 7.50 2.72 -11.55
N ALA A 265 7.56 1.44 -11.92
CA ALA A 265 8.72 0.86 -12.61
C ALA A 265 8.95 1.50 -13.97
N SER A 266 7.89 1.80 -14.72
CA SER A 266 7.95 2.49 -16.01
C SER A 266 8.44 3.93 -15.86
N LEU A 267 8.00 4.63 -14.82
CA LEU A 267 8.46 5.98 -14.47
C LEU A 267 9.95 5.98 -14.10
N VAL A 268 10.36 5.00 -13.28
CA VAL A 268 11.75 4.74 -12.94
C VAL A 268 12.56 4.53 -14.21
N LEU A 269 12.12 3.66 -15.13
CA LEU A 269 12.81 3.40 -16.39
C LEU A 269 12.93 4.67 -17.26
N ALA A 270 11.85 5.43 -17.41
CA ALA A 270 11.82 6.68 -18.17
C ALA A 270 12.74 7.74 -17.55
N SER A 271 12.84 7.82 -16.23
CA SER A 271 13.77 8.73 -15.54
C SER A 271 15.24 8.37 -15.79
N THR A 272 15.59 7.08 -15.93
CA THR A 272 16.96 6.65 -16.27
C THR A 272 17.35 7.10 -17.67
N LEU A 273 16.43 6.99 -18.62
CA LEU A 273 16.63 7.39 -20.01
C LEU A 273 16.71 8.92 -20.19
N TRP A 274 16.42 9.70 -19.14
CA TRP A 274 16.56 11.16 -19.13
C TRP A 274 17.93 11.64 -18.64
N ILE A 275 18.60 10.85 -17.81
CA ILE A 275 19.90 11.22 -17.20
C ILE A 275 21.07 11.01 -18.20
N HIS A 276 20.82 10.31 -19.30
CA HIS A 276 21.75 10.08 -20.41
C HIS A 276 21.24 10.71 -21.69
#